data_AF-W2ERK9-F1
#
_entry.id   AF-W2ERK9-F1
#
_cell.length_a   1.000
_cell.length_b   1.000
_cell.length_c   1.000
_cell.angle_alpha   90.00
_cell.angle_beta   90.00
_cell.angle_gamma   90.00
#
_symmetry.space_group_name_H-M   'P 1'
#
loop_
_entity.id
_entity.type
_entity.pdbx_description
1 polymer ?
#
loop_
_entity_poly.entity_id
_entity_poly.type
_entity_poly.pdbx_seq_one_letter_code
_entity_poly.pdbx_strand_id
1 'polypeptide(L)'
;MTDDRRALAEDLRRLVGGRVLDPLDILFEGNEGERLRERLADKSREWADVLLGEDDRAAAYLAIRLVSVLYPGDGPFDPPAEWWGTPLGRAVARRAGHPAAPAVPVSVAAAMLGITRQGVHDLVRRRKLDRDAEGRVLTASIQARLSSRPDQPSPARGGRE
;
A
#
# COMPACT_ATOMS: atom_id res chain seq x y z
N MET A 1 10.76 -6.23 9.90
CA MET A 1 10.95 -4.77 10.05
C MET A 1 12.12 -4.26 9.23
N THR A 2 13.38 -4.62 9.51
CA THR A 2 14.53 -4.21 8.67
C THR A 2 14.44 -4.78 7.26
N ASP A 3 13.97 -6.03 7.13
CA ASP A 3 13.80 -6.68 5.84
C ASP A 3 12.66 -6.05 5.01
N ASP A 4 11.51 -5.76 5.64
CA ASP A 4 10.39 -5.06 4.99
C ASP A 4 10.80 -3.65 4.51
N ARG A 5 11.59 -2.94 5.31
CA ARG A 5 12.12 -1.60 4.99
C ARG A 5 13.05 -1.64 3.78
N ARG A 6 13.97 -2.62 3.74
CA ARG A 6 14.85 -2.83 2.59
C ARG A 6 14.06 -3.20 1.35
N ALA A 7 13.15 -4.18 1.44
CA ALA A 7 12.33 -4.62 0.32
C ALA A 7 11.48 -3.47 -0.26
N LEU A 8 10.90 -2.62 0.61
CA LEU A 8 10.16 -1.43 0.15
C LEU A 8 11.08 -0.40 -0.52
N ALA A 9 12.27 -0.15 0.03
CA ALA A 9 13.21 0.79 -0.57
C ALA A 9 13.69 0.30 -1.96
N GLU A 10 13.97 -1.00 -2.11
CA GLU A 10 14.33 -1.60 -3.39
C GLU A 10 13.18 -1.52 -4.41
N ASP A 11 11.95 -1.80 -3.98
CA ASP A 11 10.76 -1.68 -4.82
C ASP A 11 10.53 -0.23 -5.28
N LEU A 12 10.65 0.74 -4.38
CA LEU A 12 10.57 2.17 -4.69
C LEU A 12 11.64 2.60 -5.69
N ARG A 13 12.90 2.21 -5.48
CA ARG A 13 14.00 2.51 -6.39
C ARG A 13 13.73 1.95 -7.78
N ARG A 14 13.28 0.69 -7.87
CA ARG A 14 12.94 0.04 -9.14
C ARG A 14 11.78 0.75 -9.85
N LEU A 15 10.71 1.08 -9.12
CA LEU A 15 9.52 1.70 -9.68
C LEU A 15 9.78 3.13 -10.17
N VAL A 16 10.43 3.96 -9.34
CA VAL A 16 10.73 5.36 -9.69
C VAL A 16 11.82 5.41 -10.76
N GLY A 17 12.83 4.54 -10.68
CA GLY A 17 13.85 4.42 -11.72
C GLY A 17 13.21 4.12 -13.07
N GLY A 18 12.44 3.04 -13.15
CA GLY A 18 11.83 2.60 -14.41
C GLY A 18 10.74 3.52 -14.97
N ARG A 19 9.96 4.19 -14.11
CA ARG A 19 8.81 5.00 -14.56
C ARG A 19 9.11 6.48 -14.68
N VAL A 20 10.17 6.97 -14.05
CA VAL A 20 10.50 8.40 -14.02
C VAL A 20 11.87 8.65 -14.62
N LEU A 21 12.91 7.96 -14.13
CA LEU A 21 14.28 8.26 -14.57
C LEU A 21 14.59 7.69 -15.96
N ASP A 22 14.17 6.46 -16.25
CA ASP A 22 14.45 5.85 -17.55
C ASP A 22 13.81 6.63 -18.71
N PRO A 23 12.56 7.13 -18.64
CA PRO A 23 12.02 8.04 -19.65
C PRO A 23 12.79 9.35 -19.80
N LEU A 24 13.29 9.94 -18.71
CA LEU A 24 14.09 11.17 -18.78
C LEU A 24 15.42 10.92 -19.48
N ASP A 25 16.08 9.80 -19.18
CA ASP A 25 17.32 9.41 -19.86
C ASP A 25 17.11 9.19 -21.36
N ILE A 26 15.99 8.57 -21.74
CA ILE A 26 15.61 8.39 -23.15
C ILE A 26 15.37 9.74 -23.84
N LEU A 27 14.70 10.69 -23.18
CA LEU A 27 14.32 11.97 -23.80
C LEU A 27 15.48 12.96 -23.93
N PHE A 28 16.39 12.98 -22.95
CA PHE A 28 17.43 14.00 -22.86
C PHE A 28 18.83 13.49 -23.22
N GLU A 29 19.00 12.19 -23.51
CA GLU A 29 20.24 11.56 -23.99
C GLU A 29 21.50 12.11 -23.27
N GLY A 30 21.66 11.81 -21.97
CA GLY A 30 22.77 12.38 -21.19
C GLY A 30 23.10 11.69 -19.87
N ASN A 31 24.20 12.13 -19.24
CA ASN A 31 24.77 11.54 -18.02
C ASN A 31 24.11 12.04 -16.71
N GLU A 32 23.05 12.85 -16.80
CA GLU A 32 22.36 13.40 -15.62
C GLU A 32 21.61 12.31 -14.83
N GLY A 33 21.25 11.21 -15.49
CA GLY A 33 20.56 10.06 -14.89
C GLY A 33 21.33 9.42 -13.73
N GLU A 34 22.67 9.39 -13.77
CA GLU A 34 23.45 8.74 -12.71
C GLU A 34 23.33 9.46 -11.37
N ARG A 35 23.47 10.79 -11.36
CA ARG A 35 23.30 11.60 -10.14
C ARG A 35 21.87 11.47 -9.58
N LEU A 36 20.87 11.42 -10.45
CA LEU A 36 19.48 11.21 -10.03
C LEU A 36 19.25 9.80 -9.48
N ARG A 37 19.91 8.77 -10.03
CA ARG A 37 19.85 7.39 -9.53
C ARG A 37 20.51 7.25 -8.16
N GLU A 38 21.66 7.89 -7.93
CA GLU A 38 22.29 7.97 -6.60
C GLU A 38 21.35 8.61 -5.58
N ARG A 39 20.79 9.79 -5.92
CA ARG A 39 19.81 10.47 -5.06
C ARG A 39 18.56 9.63 -4.83
N LEU A 40 18.10 8.88 -5.82
CA LEU A 40 16.96 7.98 -5.70
C LEU A 40 17.24 6.84 -4.72
N ALA A 41 18.46 6.30 -4.68
CA ALA A 41 18.81 5.25 -3.73
C ALA A 41 18.65 5.74 -2.29
N ASP A 42 19.09 6.96 -1.99
CA ASP A 42 18.94 7.58 -0.66
C ASP A 42 17.47 7.88 -0.35
N LYS A 43 16.78 8.52 -1.30
CA LYS A 43 15.37 8.88 -1.12
C LYS A 43 14.45 7.69 -0.96
N SER A 44 14.73 6.57 -1.63
CA SER A 44 13.93 5.36 -1.50
C SER A 44 14.01 4.77 -0.08
N ARG A 45 15.18 4.87 0.58
CA ARG A 45 15.32 4.46 1.99
C ARG A 45 14.56 5.40 2.92
N GLU A 46 14.71 6.71 2.74
CA GLU A 46 13.96 7.72 3.52
C GLU A 46 12.43 7.55 3.35
N TRP A 47 11.96 7.30 2.13
CA TRP A 47 10.53 7.09 1.88
C TRP A 47 10.03 5.79 2.50
N ALA A 48 10.83 4.73 2.50
CA ALA A 48 10.50 3.52 3.24
C ALA A 48 10.41 3.78 4.76
N ASP A 49 11.28 4.64 5.31
CA ASP A 49 11.22 5.15 6.69
C ASP A 49 9.91 5.84 7.01
N VAL A 50 9.49 6.76 6.17
CA VAL A 50 8.20 7.44 6.35
C VAL A 50 7.04 6.46 6.20
N LEU A 51 7.02 5.63 5.15
CA LEU A 51 5.91 4.71 4.88
C LEU A 51 5.76 3.59 5.93
N LEU A 52 6.83 3.21 6.62
CA LEU A 52 6.82 2.20 7.69
C LEU A 52 6.91 2.79 9.11
N GLY A 53 7.05 4.10 9.24
CA GLY A 53 7.16 4.81 10.52
C GLY A 53 5.85 4.99 11.28
N GLU A 54 5.87 5.78 12.35
CA GLU A 54 4.73 5.95 13.27
C GLU A 54 3.78 7.07 12.85
N ASP A 55 4.25 8.05 12.07
CA ASP A 55 3.43 9.16 11.59
C ASP A 55 2.52 8.70 10.42
N ASP A 56 1.32 8.25 10.78
CA ASP A 56 0.29 7.81 9.83
C ASP A 56 -0.06 8.88 8.80
N ARG A 57 -0.09 10.16 9.20
CA ARG A 57 -0.47 11.25 8.31
C ARG A 57 0.62 11.46 7.26
N ALA A 58 1.89 11.58 7.68
CA ALA A 58 3.01 11.71 6.75
C ALA A 58 3.11 10.51 5.81
N ALA A 59 2.91 9.30 6.33
CA ALA A 59 2.92 8.07 5.54
C ALA A 59 1.78 8.03 4.51
N ALA A 60 0.56 8.42 4.88
CA ALA A 60 -0.59 8.48 3.97
C ALA A 60 -0.35 9.49 2.83
N TYR A 61 0.11 10.70 3.16
CA TYR A 61 0.41 11.72 2.15
C TYR A 61 1.51 11.27 1.18
N LEU A 62 2.58 10.65 1.70
CA LEU A 62 3.64 10.13 0.86
C LEU A 62 3.15 9.00 -0.05
N ALA A 63 2.34 8.07 0.47
CA ALA A 63 1.76 6.99 -0.30
C ALA A 63 0.91 7.51 -1.48
N ILE A 64 0.02 8.47 -1.20
CA ILE A 64 -0.81 9.12 -2.23
C ILE A 64 0.08 9.82 -3.27
N ARG A 65 1.06 10.62 -2.83
CA ARG A 65 1.98 11.32 -3.73
C ARG A 65 2.73 10.36 -4.67
N LEU A 66 3.25 9.26 -4.13
CA LEU A 66 3.96 8.26 -4.92
C LEU A 66 3.04 7.61 -5.95
N VAL A 67 1.81 7.24 -5.57
CA VAL A 67 0.84 6.67 -6.51
C VAL A 67 0.50 7.66 -7.61
N SER A 68 0.19 8.91 -7.27
CA SER A 68 -0.15 9.95 -8.26
C SER A 68 0.96 10.22 -9.28
N VAL A 69 2.23 10.12 -8.85
CA VAL A 69 3.38 10.35 -9.75
C VAL A 69 3.71 9.11 -10.58
N LEU A 70 3.63 7.91 -10.01
CA LEU A 70 4.07 6.67 -10.66
C LEU A 70 2.99 6.03 -11.53
N TYR A 71 1.73 6.37 -11.33
CA TYR A 71 0.62 5.84 -12.11
C TYR A 71 -0.21 7.01 -12.67
N PRO A 72 0.40 7.85 -13.52
CA PRO A 72 -0.32 8.94 -14.16
C PRO A 72 -1.32 8.35 -15.16
N GLY A 73 -2.55 8.84 -15.13
CA GLY A 73 -3.58 8.45 -16.07
C GLY A 73 -4.83 9.31 -15.86
N ASP A 74 -5.62 9.46 -16.92
CA ASP A 74 -6.88 10.21 -16.88
C ASP A 74 -8.04 9.40 -16.27
N GLY A 75 -7.80 8.09 -16.06
CA GLY A 75 -8.74 7.18 -15.41
C GLY A 75 -8.49 7.02 -13.90
N PRO A 76 -9.43 6.42 -13.17
CA PRO A 76 -9.22 6.04 -11.77
C PRO A 76 -8.00 5.12 -11.62
N PHE A 77 -7.29 5.26 -10.52
CA PHE A 77 -6.24 4.32 -10.14
C PHE A 77 -6.85 2.93 -9.92
N ASP A 78 -6.63 2.01 -10.86
CA ASP A 78 -7.14 0.64 -10.86
C ASP A 78 -6.00 -0.34 -11.18
N PRO A 79 -5.08 -0.60 -10.23
CA PRO A 79 -3.95 -1.48 -10.47
C PRO A 79 -4.41 -2.96 -10.50
N PRO A 80 -3.66 -3.84 -11.19
CA PRO A 80 -3.98 -5.26 -11.21
C PRO A 80 -3.82 -5.88 -9.81
N ALA A 81 -4.49 -7.01 -9.56
CA ALA A 81 -4.61 -7.59 -8.22
C ALA A 81 -3.26 -7.90 -7.56
N GLU A 82 -2.29 -8.39 -8.32
CA GLU A 82 -0.93 -8.69 -7.86
C GLU A 82 -0.16 -7.45 -7.38
N TRP A 83 -0.54 -6.26 -7.84
CA TRP A 83 0.08 -5.01 -7.41
C TRP A 83 -0.07 -4.80 -5.91
N TRP A 84 -1.24 -5.13 -5.35
CA TRP A 84 -1.50 -5.04 -3.91
C TRP A 84 -0.59 -5.96 -3.08
N GLY A 85 -0.06 -7.01 -3.69
CA GLY A 85 0.93 -7.91 -3.09
C GLY A 85 2.35 -7.35 -3.08
N THR A 86 2.66 -6.27 -3.80
CA THR A 86 4.01 -5.67 -3.82
C THR A 86 4.34 -4.93 -2.51
N PRO A 87 5.63 -4.71 -2.18
CA PRO A 87 6.00 -3.90 -1.03
C PRO A 87 5.32 -2.52 -1.02
N LEU A 88 5.32 -1.79 -2.15
CA LEU A 88 4.60 -0.51 -2.25
C LEU A 88 3.08 -0.69 -2.10
N GLY A 89 2.49 -1.66 -2.79
CA GLY A 89 1.04 -1.90 -2.73
C GLY A 89 0.53 -2.18 -1.33
N ARG A 90 1.25 -3.00 -0.55
CA ARG A 90 0.93 -3.25 0.87
C ARG A 90 1.08 -1.99 1.73
N ALA A 91 2.12 -1.19 1.49
CA ALA A 91 2.30 0.07 2.20
C ALA A 91 1.17 1.07 1.91
N VAL A 92 0.75 1.18 0.65
CA VAL A 92 -0.37 2.03 0.22
C VAL A 92 -1.68 1.55 0.85
N ALA A 93 -2.00 0.25 0.76
CA ALA A 93 -3.22 -0.31 1.33
C ALA A 93 -3.33 -0.04 2.84
N ARG A 94 -2.22 -0.16 3.57
CA ARG A 94 -2.18 0.13 5.01
C ARG A 94 -2.29 1.63 5.32
N ARG A 95 -1.63 2.50 4.56
CA ARG A 95 -1.51 3.93 4.91
C ARG A 95 -2.61 4.81 4.34
N ALA A 96 -3.14 4.47 3.17
CA ALA A 96 -4.13 5.26 2.47
C ALA A 96 -5.35 4.44 2.02
N GLY A 97 -5.34 3.12 2.21
CA GLY A 97 -6.36 2.26 1.62
C GLY A 97 -6.25 2.26 0.09
N HIS A 98 -7.39 2.37 -0.59
CA HIS A 98 -7.51 2.56 -2.03
C HIS A 98 -7.53 4.07 -2.35
N PRO A 99 -6.50 4.64 -2.99
CA PRO A 99 -6.33 6.08 -3.12
C PRO A 99 -7.45 6.80 -3.90
N ALA A 100 -8.14 6.09 -4.80
CA ALA A 100 -9.13 6.67 -5.70
C ALA A 100 -10.58 6.20 -5.43
N ALA A 101 -10.83 5.37 -4.40
CA ALA A 101 -12.16 4.80 -4.19
C ALA A 101 -12.49 4.66 -2.68
N PRO A 102 -13.63 5.19 -2.22
CA PRO A 102 -14.05 5.06 -0.81
C PRO A 102 -14.56 3.64 -0.47
N ALA A 103 -14.97 2.88 -1.48
CA ALA A 103 -15.36 1.48 -1.36
C ALA A 103 -14.95 0.70 -2.61
N VAL A 104 -14.59 -0.57 -2.42
CA VAL A 104 -14.03 -1.42 -3.48
C VAL A 104 -14.77 -2.76 -3.60
N PRO A 105 -14.80 -3.38 -4.79
CA PRO A 105 -15.31 -4.74 -4.95
C PRO A 105 -14.60 -5.75 -4.03
N VAL A 106 -15.28 -6.84 -3.68
CA VAL A 106 -14.73 -7.91 -2.83
C VAL A 106 -13.41 -8.48 -3.37
N SER A 107 -13.25 -8.54 -4.69
CA SER A 107 -12.01 -8.98 -5.33
C SER A 107 -10.82 -8.06 -5.03
N VAL A 108 -11.03 -6.76 -5.10
CA VAL A 108 -10.00 -5.75 -4.80
C VAL A 108 -9.70 -5.76 -3.31
N ALA A 109 -10.73 -5.84 -2.45
CA ALA A 109 -10.55 -5.98 -1.01
C ALA A 109 -9.71 -7.22 -0.65
N ALA A 110 -9.96 -8.35 -1.31
CA ALA A 110 -9.21 -9.59 -1.12
C ALA A 110 -7.72 -9.42 -1.49
N ALA A 111 -7.45 -8.76 -2.62
CA ALA A 111 -6.09 -8.45 -3.07
C ALA A 111 -5.37 -7.49 -2.10
N MET A 112 -6.02 -6.40 -1.68
CA MET A 112 -5.48 -5.44 -0.69
C MET A 112 -5.14 -6.11 0.65
N LEU A 113 -5.95 -7.07 1.09
CA LEU A 113 -5.77 -7.80 2.34
C LEU A 113 -4.81 -8.99 2.21
N GLY A 114 -4.46 -9.41 0.99
CA GLY A 114 -3.67 -10.62 0.75
C GLY A 114 -4.39 -11.91 1.18
N ILE A 115 -5.72 -11.96 1.06
CA ILE A 115 -6.55 -13.12 1.44
C ILE A 115 -7.47 -13.54 0.29
N THR A 116 -8.21 -14.64 0.47
CA THR A 116 -9.21 -15.09 -0.50
C THR A 116 -10.49 -14.25 -0.45
N ARG A 117 -11.28 -14.26 -1.53
CA ARG A 117 -12.62 -13.65 -1.54
C ARG A 117 -13.52 -14.22 -0.44
N GLN A 118 -13.43 -15.53 -0.22
CA GLN A 118 -14.15 -16.20 0.88
C GLN A 118 -13.75 -15.63 2.24
N GLY A 119 -12.45 -15.40 2.47
CA GLY A 119 -11.97 -14.74 3.68
C GLY A 119 -12.56 -13.34 3.88
N VAL A 120 -12.72 -12.55 2.81
CA VAL A 120 -13.40 -11.24 2.88
C VAL A 120 -14.87 -11.40 3.25
N HIS A 121 -15.59 -12.34 2.63
CA HIS A 121 -16.99 -12.62 2.97
C HIS A 121 -17.15 -13.01 4.44
N ASP A 122 -16.25 -13.84 4.96
CA ASP A 122 -16.26 -14.24 6.37
C ASP A 122 -16.00 -13.05 7.30
N LEU A 123 -15.08 -12.14 6.94
CA LEU A 123 -14.81 -10.92 7.71
C LEU A 123 -16.02 -9.98 7.74
N VAL A 124 -16.69 -9.79 6.61
CA VAL A 124 -17.93 -9.00 6.54
C VAL A 124 -19.02 -9.64 7.40
N ARG A 125 -19.24 -10.96 7.27
CA ARG A 125 -20.25 -11.69 8.07
C ARG A 125 -20.02 -11.55 9.57
N ARG A 126 -18.74 -11.48 9.99
CA ARG A 126 -18.31 -11.29 11.39
C ARG A 126 -18.25 -9.83 11.82
N ARG A 127 -18.70 -8.87 10.98
CA ARG A 127 -18.64 -7.42 11.23
C ARG A 127 -17.21 -6.93 11.52
N LYS A 128 -16.23 -7.52 10.85
CA LYS A 128 -14.81 -7.15 10.89
C LYS A 128 -14.36 -6.33 9.67
N LEU A 129 -15.26 -6.18 8.70
CA LEU A 129 -15.16 -5.28 7.56
C LEU A 129 -16.56 -4.71 7.29
N ASP A 130 -16.61 -3.43 6.97
CA ASP A 130 -17.84 -2.69 6.69
C ASP A 130 -18.12 -2.64 5.18
N ARG A 131 -19.39 -2.46 4.83
CA ARG A 131 -19.85 -2.30 3.45
C ARG A 131 -20.67 -1.04 3.26
N ASP A 132 -20.66 -0.52 2.04
CA ASP A 132 -21.61 0.50 1.60
C ASP A 132 -22.99 -0.11 1.27
N ALA A 133 -23.94 0.75 0.88
CA ALA A 133 -25.28 0.34 0.50
C ALA A 133 -25.29 -0.57 -0.74
N GLU A 134 -24.30 -0.44 -1.61
CA GLU A 134 -24.12 -1.25 -2.82
C GLU A 134 -23.42 -2.59 -2.53
N GLY A 135 -23.03 -2.86 -1.28
CA GLY A 135 -22.40 -4.11 -0.86
C GLY A 135 -20.90 -4.21 -1.16
N ARG A 136 -20.25 -3.12 -1.59
CA ARG A 136 -18.80 -3.00 -1.73
C ARG A 136 -18.14 -2.80 -0.38
N VAL A 137 -16.89 -3.20 -0.23
CA VAL A 137 -16.17 -3.14 1.04
C VAL A 137 -15.58 -1.74 1.22
N LEU A 138 -15.82 -1.11 2.36
CA LEU A 138 -15.30 0.23 2.65
C LEU A 138 -13.77 0.22 2.75
N THR A 139 -13.14 1.10 2.00
CA THR A 139 -11.68 1.27 1.98
C THR A 139 -11.12 1.58 3.37
N ALA A 140 -11.80 2.47 4.11
CA ALA A 140 -11.40 2.82 5.47
C ALA A 140 -11.41 1.61 6.42
N SER A 141 -12.35 0.67 6.23
CA SER A 141 -12.46 -0.54 7.04
C SER A 141 -11.32 -1.53 6.76
N ILE A 142 -10.93 -1.66 5.47
CA ILE A 142 -9.75 -2.43 5.05
C ILE A 142 -8.47 -1.83 5.65
N GLN A 143 -8.32 -0.51 5.52
CA GLN A 143 -7.17 0.22 6.04
C GLN A 143 -7.04 0.06 7.56
N ALA A 144 -8.13 0.31 8.31
CA ALA A 144 -8.17 0.14 9.76
C ALA A 144 -7.70 -1.27 10.16
N ARG A 145 -8.22 -2.30 9.47
CA ARG A 145 -7.80 -3.69 9.70
C ARG A 145 -6.30 -3.92 9.44
N LEU A 146 -5.75 -3.38 8.36
CA LEU A 146 -4.34 -3.54 8.01
C LEU A 146 -3.41 -2.80 8.98
N SER A 147 -3.85 -1.66 9.52
CA SER A 147 -3.13 -0.89 10.52
C SER A 147 -3.15 -1.56 11.90
N SER A 148 -4.22 -2.28 12.23
CA SER A 148 -4.39 -2.98 13.52
C SER A 148 -3.81 -4.41 13.56
N ARG A 149 -2.60 -4.66 13.05
CA ARG A 149 -1.96 -6.02 12.96
C ARG A 149 -2.21 -6.91 14.21
N PRO A 150 -2.31 -8.23 14.02
CA PRO A 150 -3.43 -9.06 14.51
C PRO A 150 -3.65 -9.00 16.03
N ASP A 151 -4.91 -9.08 16.43
CA ASP A 151 -5.38 -9.46 17.77
C ASP A 151 -4.32 -10.32 18.48
N GLN A 152 -3.70 -9.75 19.52
CA GLN A 152 -3.05 -10.55 20.55
C GLN A 152 -4.10 -11.56 21.04
N PRO A 153 -3.74 -12.83 21.28
CA PRO A 153 -4.67 -13.77 21.91
C PRO A 153 -5.18 -13.12 23.20
N SER A 154 -6.48 -12.90 23.25
CA SER A 154 -7.19 -12.45 24.45
C SER A 154 -6.69 -13.30 25.63
N PRO A 155 -6.26 -12.71 26.77
CA PRO A 155 -5.83 -13.51 27.90
C PRO A 155 -6.98 -14.45 28.26
N ALA A 156 -6.66 -15.74 28.29
CA ALA A 156 -7.60 -16.80 28.63
C ALA A 156 -8.42 -16.34 29.84
N ARG A 157 -9.75 -16.35 29.70
CA ARG A 157 -10.67 -16.13 30.82
C ARG A 157 -10.24 -17.09 31.91
N GLY A 158 -9.73 -16.53 33.01
CA GLY A 158 -9.31 -17.26 34.19
C GLY A 158 -10.40 -18.25 34.59
N GLY A 159 -9.97 -19.47 34.88
CA GLY A 159 -10.81 -20.46 35.52
C GLY A 159 -11.43 -19.86 36.77
N ARG A 160 -12.73 -20.08 36.93
CA ARG A 160 -13.35 -20.01 38.25
C ARG A 160 -13.36 -21.43 38.79
N GLU A 161 -12.66 -21.52 39.92
CA GLU A 161 -12.96 -22.31 41.12
C GLU A 161 -14.33 -22.99 41.16
#